data_AF-A0A2T8HJ17-F1
#
_entry.id   AF-A0A2T8HJ17-F1
#
_cell.length_a   1.000
_cell.length_b   1.000
_cell.length_c   1.000
_cell.angle_alpha   90.00
_cell.angle_beta   90.00
_cell.angle_gamma   90.00
#
_symmetry.space_group_name_H-M   'P 1'
#
loop_
_entity.id
_entity.type
_entity.pdbx_description
1 polymer ?
#
loop_
_entity_poly.entity_id
_entity_poly.type
_entity_poly.pdbx_seq_one_letter_code
_entity_poly.pdbx_strand_id
1 'polypeptide(L)'
;MTHKIIAPIIVFYLCCIPALSQNLQLKIYNPGDRGFFPVTSTLVYGEQDAILIDAQFEKKFALELIEEIKSTGKNLKLIYISHRDPDYYFGLDELTKAFPEAQIVSTAQTAYAIEASKDDKLKLWLPQLKADAPTKVIIPNAIRTLPLLEGHSLEIVRAKDNPINTFVWIPSLQAIAGGVSVSTDMHLWMTDTQQQNAFEKWIEQIDIMKALHPKIVIPSHYKKLDTDPKSLDFVREYLVSYQKAAVESVDAENLIKVMAANYPKLTVDANLNIGAKVVKGELEWKTTAAFPAIDHHIRVDYGNGKAYEIEFVDNRQLRFLYSYDNDTRLNELIEYAVKEVSPNVFMVSWKNNNTAKVSFVQIQNWNSGVVFSNNDSSDNANRLIQGTVALND
;
A
#
# COMPACT_ATOMS: atom_id res chain seq x y z
N MET A 1 61.50 29.54 -48.30
CA MET A 1 60.18 29.17 -47.76
C MET A 1 60.30 27.80 -47.13
N THR A 2 60.45 27.74 -45.80
CA THR A 2 60.55 26.51 -45.01
C THR A 2 59.20 26.22 -44.38
N HIS A 3 58.50 25.18 -44.84
CA HIS A 3 57.24 24.75 -44.25
C HIS A 3 57.50 23.83 -43.05
N LYS A 4 57.12 24.31 -41.86
CA LYS A 4 57.07 23.52 -40.62
C LYS A 4 55.82 22.64 -40.65
N ILE A 5 56.00 21.34 -40.53
CA ILE A 5 54.92 20.36 -40.34
C ILE A 5 54.56 20.37 -38.85
N ILE A 6 53.32 20.72 -38.53
CA ILE A 6 52.75 20.65 -37.18
C ILE A 6 52.04 19.30 -37.08
N ALA A 7 52.50 18.43 -36.17
CA ALA A 7 51.83 17.18 -35.85
C ALA A 7 50.64 17.44 -34.90
N PRO A 8 49.48 16.79 -35.09
CA PRO A 8 48.34 16.99 -34.21
C PRO A 8 48.53 16.21 -32.91
N ILE A 9 48.39 16.91 -31.79
CA ILE A 9 48.31 16.30 -30.45
C ILE A 9 46.89 15.74 -30.30
N ILE A 10 46.77 14.41 -30.27
CA ILE A 10 45.52 13.73 -29.95
C ILE A 10 45.37 13.70 -28.42
N VAL A 11 44.44 14.48 -27.90
CA VAL A 11 44.04 14.45 -26.49
C VAL A 11 43.02 13.32 -26.31
N PHE A 12 43.42 12.25 -25.64
CA PHE A 12 42.50 11.20 -25.19
C PHE A 12 41.70 11.73 -24.00
N TYR A 13 40.42 12.04 -24.22
CA TYR A 13 39.47 12.17 -23.13
C TYR A 13 39.20 10.76 -22.57
N LEU A 14 39.75 10.45 -21.41
CA LEU A 14 39.27 9.31 -20.61
C LEU A 14 37.84 9.64 -20.19
N CYS A 15 36.87 9.10 -20.92
CA CYS A 15 35.51 9.02 -20.44
C CYS A 15 35.52 7.94 -19.35
N CYS A 16 35.57 8.35 -18.07
CA CYS A 16 35.22 7.46 -16.97
C CYS A 16 33.76 7.08 -17.15
N ILE A 17 33.51 5.95 -17.79
CA ILE A 17 32.23 5.28 -17.73
C ILE A 17 32.10 4.88 -16.25
N PRO A 18 31.10 5.37 -15.50
CA PRO A 18 30.87 4.88 -14.15
C PRO A 18 30.72 3.36 -14.26
N ALA A 19 31.54 2.63 -13.50
CA ALA A 19 31.37 1.19 -13.38
C ALA A 19 29.90 0.94 -13.04
N LEU A 20 29.23 0.08 -13.81
CA LEU A 20 27.94 -0.45 -13.37
C LEU A 20 28.18 -1.02 -11.97
N SER A 21 27.54 -0.40 -10.97
CA SER A 21 27.53 -0.86 -9.58
C SER A 21 27.21 -2.36 -9.54
N GLN A 22 27.77 -3.08 -8.57
CA GLN A 22 27.42 -4.48 -8.33
C GLN A 22 25.89 -4.71 -8.38
N ASN A 23 25.49 -5.89 -8.87
CA ASN A 23 24.09 -6.30 -8.85
C ASN A 23 23.51 -6.16 -7.43
N LEU A 24 22.29 -5.63 -7.34
CA LEU A 24 21.53 -5.58 -6.10
C LEU A 24 21.49 -6.96 -5.41
N GLN A 25 21.42 -6.95 -4.09
CA GLN A 25 21.27 -8.16 -3.28
C GLN A 25 19.98 -8.10 -2.47
N LEU A 26 19.47 -9.27 -2.12
CA LEU A 26 18.26 -9.44 -1.31
C LEU A 26 18.64 -10.15 -0.02
N LYS A 27 18.16 -9.62 1.10
CA LYS A 27 18.16 -10.30 2.38
C LYS A 27 16.73 -10.37 2.91
N ILE A 28 16.27 -11.58 3.19
CA ILE A 28 14.89 -11.88 3.55
C ILE A 28 14.87 -12.23 5.04
N TYR A 29 14.02 -11.56 5.79
CA TYR A 29 13.75 -11.84 7.20
C TYR A 29 12.27 -12.21 7.39
N ASN A 30 12.02 -13.28 8.13
CA ASN A 30 10.69 -13.74 8.49
C ASN A 30 10.79 -14.44 9.86
N PRO A 31 9.88 -14.16 10.82
CA PRO A 31 9.97 -14.76 12.14
C PRO A 31 9.59 -16.25 12.17
N GLY A 32 8.98 -16.76 11.09
CA GLY A 32 8.44 -18.11 10.98
C GLY A 32 7.37 -18.36 12.04
N ASP A 33 7.27 -19.60 12.51
CA ASP A 33 6.28 -20.01 13.53
C ASP A 33 6.47 -19.32 14.91
N ARG A 34 7.50 -18.48 15.09
CA ARG A 34 7.72 -17.70 16.31
C ARG A 34 6.82 -16.46 16.37
N GLY A 35 6.39 -15.95 15.21
CA GLY A 35 5.55 -14.76 15.08
C GLY A 35 4.07 -15.07 15.04
N PHE A 36 3.27 -14.11 15.52
CA PHE A 36 1.81 -14.14 15.36
C PHE A 36 1.44 -14.18 13.87
N PHE A 37 2.11 -13.35 13.08
CA PHE A 37 2.04 -13.35 11.63
C PHE A 37 3.46 -13.55 11.10
N PRO A 38 3.73 -14.62 10.33
CA PRO A 38 5.03 -14.84 9.72
C PRO A 38 5.20 -13.90 8.52
N VAL A 39 5.21 -12.59 8.77
CA VAL A 39 5.34 -11.54 7.76
C VAL A 39 6.79 -11.39 7.33
N THR A 40 7.00 -11.18 6.03
CA THR A 40 8.32 -11.06 5.44
C THR A 40 8.75 -9.59 5.34
N SER A 41 9.95 -9.30 5.84
CA SER A 41 10.68 -8.08 5.52
C SER A 41 11.79 -8.38 4.50
N THR A 42 11.88 -7.56 3.46
CA THR A 42 12.90 -7.73 2.41
C THR A 42 13.81 -6.51 2.37
N LEU A 43 15.09 -6.71 2.67
CA LEU A 43 16.12 -5.70 2.48
C LEU A 43 16.73 -5.84 1.09
N VAL A 44 16.59 -4.80 0.28
CA VAL A 44 17.24 -4.67 -1.03
C VAL A 44 18.41 -3.73 -0.87
N TYR A 45 19.63 -4.15 -1.22
CA TYR A 45 20.82 -3.33 -1.00
C TYR A 45 21.85 -3.45 -2.11
N GLY A 46 22.59 -2.36 -2.32
CA GLY A 46 23.72 -2.27 -3.24
C GLY A 46 25.06 -2.28 -2.50
N GLU A 47 26.01 -1.50 -3.00
CA GLU A 47 27.36 -1.37 -2.43
C GLU A 47 27.37 -0.58 -1.11
N GLN A 48 26.57 0.48 -1.01
CA GLN A 48 26.55 1.44 0.09
C GLN A 48 25.17 1.55 0.74
N ASP A 49 24.11 1.61 -0.07
CA ASP A 49 22.76 1.97 0.36
C ASP A 49 21.81 0.78 0.35
N ALA A 50 20.72 0.89 1.12
CA ALA A 50 19.67 -0.11 1.23
C ALA A 50 18.26 0.50 1.32
N ILE A 51 17.29 -0.26 0.83
CA ILE A 51 15.85 -0.03 0.99
C ILE A 51 15.24 -1.25 1.69
N LEU A 52 14.48 -1.02 2.75
CA LEU A 52 13.70 -2.05 3.42
C LEU A 52 12.26 -2.03 2.90
N ILE A 53 11.71 -3.21 2.63
CA ILE A 53 10.30 -3.41 2.33
C ILE A 53 9.68 -4.14 3.52
N ASP A 54 8.70 -3.49 4.15
CA ASP A 54 7.92 -3.94 5.31
C ASP A 54 8.72 -4.13 6.62
N ALA A 55 8.05 -3.89 7.75
CA ALA A 55 8.71 -3.52 9.00
C ALA A 55 8.34 -4.38 10.22
N GLN A 56 7.74 -5.56 10.01
CA GLN A 56 7.36 -6.52 11.04
C GLN A 56 6.24 -6.06 12.00
N PHE A 57 5.68 -7.02 12.72
CA PHE A 57 4.56 -6.83 13.64
C PHE A 57 5.03 -6.61 15.08
N GLU A 58 5.62 -7.64 15.70
CA GLU A 58 6.05 -7.60 17.10
C GLU A 58 7.37 -6.87 17.28
N LYS A 59 7.47 -6.11 18.38
CA LYS A 59 8.69 -5.40 18.79
C LYS A 59 9.93 -6.30 18.74
N LYS A 60 9.89 -7.50 19.34
CA LYS A 60 11.04 -8.42 19.35
C LYS A 60 11.56 -8.78 17.95
N PHE A 61 10.68 -8.95 16.95
CA PHE A 61 11.10 -9.29 15.59
C PHE A 61 11.53 -8.06 14.80
N ALA A 62 11.00 -6.88 15.12
CA ALA A 62 11.56 -5.64 14.63
C ALA A 62 13.00 -5.43 15.14
N LEU A 63 13.31 -5.79 16.39
CA LEU A 63 14.67 -5.76 16.94
C LEU A 63 15.61 -6.77 16.24
N GLU A 64 15.15 -7.99 15.98
CA GLU A 64 15.92 -8.96 15.18
C GLU A 64 16.19 -8.42 13.77
N LEU A 65 15.18 -7.87 13.10
CA LEU A 65 15.32 -7.25 11.78
C LEU A 65 16.32 -6.08 11.79
N ILE A 66 16.35 -5.26 12.84
CA ILE A 66 17.33 -4.18 12.98
C ILE A 66 18.76 -4.74 12.97
N GLU A 67 19.01 -5.85 13.66
CA GLU A 67 20.32 -6.49 13.66
C GLU A 67 20.65 -7.11 12.29
N GLU A 68 19.67 -7.70 11.61
CA GLU A 68 19.83 -8.18 10.24
C GLU A 68 20.23 -7.06 9.27
N ILE A 69 19.66 -5.86 9.42
CA ILE A 69 20.02 -4.68 8.62
C ILE A 69 21.42 -4.20 8.98
N LYS A 70 21.72 -4.00 10.27
CA LYS A 70 23.05 -3.53 10.73
C LYS A 70 24.18 -4.45 10.27
N SER A 71 23.95 -5.77 10.27
CA SER A 71 24.96 -6.76 9.85
C SER A 71 25.40 -6.59 8.39
N THR A 72 24.62 -5.90 7.56
CA THR A 72 25.00 -5.61 6.16
C THR A 72 26.01 -4.47 6.04
N GLY A 73 26.13 -3.61 7.06
CA GLY A 73 26.93 -2.39 7.03
C GLY A 73 26.44 -1.32 6.04
N LYS A 74 25.21 -1.46 5.51
CA LYS A 74 24.64 -0.55 4.51
C LYS A 74 23.87 0.59 5.17
N ASN A 75 23.81 1.73 4.48
CA ASN A 75 22.99 2.86 4.90
C ASN A 75 21.53 2.59 4.52
N LEU A 76 20.67 2.40 5.51
CA LEU A 76 19.24 2.29 5.25
C LEU A 76 18.68 3.67 4.89
N LYS A 77 18.37 3.90 3.61
CA LYS A 77 17.88 5.20 3.11
C LYS A 77 16.38 5.34 3.24
N LEU A 78 15.65 4.23 3.09
CA LEU A 78 14.21 4.24 2.95
C LEU A 78 13.59 2.92 3.44
N ILE A 79 12.44 3.03 4.10
CA ILE A 79 11.56 1.92 4.47
C ILE A 79 10.23 2.12 3.73
N TYR A 80 9.92 1.21 2.82
CA TYR A 80 8.66 1.18 2.08
C TYR A 80 7.68 0.22 2.75
N ILE A 81 6.48 0.71 3.06
CA ILE A 81 5.38 -0.10 3.58
C ILE A 81 4.43 -0.42 2.43
N SER A 82 4.32 -1.71 2.13
CA SER A 82 3.58 -2.20 0.96
C SER A 82 2.10 -2.49 1.22
N HIS A 83 1.71 -2.61 2.50
CA HIS A 83 0.36 -2.98 2.87
C HIS A 83 -0.11 -2.30 4.16
N ARG A 84 -1.44 -2.25 4.34
CA ARG A 84 -2.11 -1.49 5.41
C ARG A 84 -2.27 -2.25 6.73
N ASP A 85 -1.98 -3.55 6.76
CA ASP A 85 -2.15 -4.35 7.98
C ASP A 85 -0.95 -4.18 8.92
N PRO A 86 -1.18 -4.27 10.23
CA PRO A 86 -0.23 -3.82 11.25
C PRO A 86 1.06 -4.63 11.28
N ASP A 87 1.04 -5.86 10.79
CA ASP A 87 2.22 -6.71 10.64
C ASP A 87 3.23 -6.17 9.62
N TYR A 88 2.82 -5.27 8.74
CA TYR A 88 3.70 -4.60 7.80
C TYR A 88 4.39 -3.36 8.40
N TYR A 89 3.87 -2.74 9.47
CA TYR A 89 4.31 -1.41 9.88
C TYR A 89 4.44 -1.16 11.39
N PHE A 90 3.97 -2.04 12.28
CA PHE A 90 4.07 -1.80 13.73
C PHE A 90 5.52 -1.72 14.22
N GLY A 91 6.42 -2.53 13.66
CA GLY A 91 7.84 -2.50 14.00
C GLY A 91 8.56 -1.22 13.57
N LEU A 92 7.91 -0.32 12.80
CA LEU A 92 8.45 1.02 12.53
C LEU A 92 8.76 1.80 13.82
N ASP A 93 8.07 1.51 14.93
CA ASP A 93 8.36 2.16 16.21
C ASP A 93 9.81 1.91 16.67
N GLU A 94 10.34 0.70 16.45
CA GLU A 94 11.74 0.41 16.78
C GLU A 94 12.69 0.78 15.63
N LEU A 95 12.32 0.50 14.38
CA LEU A 95 13.15 0.79 13.22
C LEU A 95 13.48 2.29 13.09
N THR A 96 12.53 3.18 13.37
CA THR A 96 12.79 4.63 13.32
C THR A 96 13.70 5.13 14.44
N LYS A 97 13.81 4.40 15.56
CA LYS A 97 14.80 4.71 16.61
C LYS A 97 16.20 4.28 16.18
N ALA A 98 16.31 3.13 15.51
CA ALA A 98 17.58 2.58 15.06
C ALA A 98 18.12 3.26 13.79
N PHE A 99 17.24 3.72 12.90
CA PHE A 99 17.57 4.33 11.61
C PHE A 99 16.83 5.67 11.44
N PRO A 100 17.16 6.70 12.24
CA PRO A 100 16.42 7.98 12.24
C PRO A 100 16.51 8.75 10.92
N GLU A 101 17.49 8.45 10.07
CA GLU A 101 17.67 9.09 8.76
C GLU A 101 16.88 8.40 7.63
N ALA A 102 16.36 7.19 7.86
CA ALA A 102 15.61 6.45 6.85
C ALA A 102 14.24 7.09 6.62
N GLN A 103 13.92 7.38 5.37
CA GLN A 103 12.59 7.87 5.00
C GLN A 103 11.55 6.75 5.13
N ILE A 104 10.41 7.04 5.76
CA ILE A 104 9.31 6.09 5.88
C ILE A 104 8.23 6.46 4.87
N VAL A 105 7.99 5.59 3.90
CA VAL A 105 7.11 5.88 2.75
C VAL A 105 6.13 4.75 2.43
N SER A 106 5.03 5.09 1.77
CA SER A 106 4.09 4.15 1.17
C SER A 106 3.33 4.83 0.02
N THR A 107 2.43 4.12 -0.67
CA THR A 107 1.47 4.80 -1.55
C THR A 107 0.49 5.64 -0.74
N ALA A 108 -0.09 6.69 -1.33
CA ALA A 108 -1.06 7.54 -0.64
C ALA A 108 -2.27 6.73 -0.12
N GLN A 109 -2.75 5.75 -0.91
CA GLN A 109 -3.83 4.85 -0.48
C GLN A 109 -3.45 3.99 0.74
N THR A 110 -2.21 3.52 0.83
CA THR A 110 -1.72 2.75 1.98
C THR A 110 -1.61 3.64 3.22
N ALA A 111 -1.00 4.82 3.09
CA ALA A 111 -0.91 5.79 4.18
C ALA A 111 -2.28 6.19 4.72
N TYR A 112 -3.24 6.46 3.82
CA TYR A 112 -4.63 6.71 4.17
C TYR A 112 -5.27 5.54 4.94
N ALA A 113 -5.14 4.32 4.41
CA ALA A 113 -5.77 3.16 5.02
C ALA A 113 -5.19 2.83 6.41
N ILE A 114 -3.89 3.01 6.61
CA ILE A 114 -3.24 2.91 7.92
C ILE A 114 -3.81 3.99 8.85
N GLU A 115 -3.86 5.25 8.40
CA GLU A 115 -4.36 6.35 9.21
C GLU A 115 -5.82 6.17 9.63
N ALA A 116 -6.68 5.71 8.71
CA ALA A 116 -8.10 5.49 8.94
C ALA A 116 -8.40 4.29 9.86
N SER A 117 -7.50 3.31 9.95
CA SER A 117 -7.70 2.07 10.72
C SER A 117 -6.87 1.95 12.00
N LYS A 118 -5.85 2.81 12.20
CA LYS A 118 -4.85 2.67 13.28
C LYS A 118 -5.45 2.51 14.68
N ASP A 119 -6.50 3.26 15.03
CA ASP A 119 -7.06 3.26 16.38
C ASP A 119 -7.82 1.95 16.65
N ASP A 120 -8.58 1.47 15.65
CA ASP A 120 -9.28 0.18 15.71
C ASP A 120 -8.27 -0.97 15.79
N LYS A 121 -7.19 -0.92 14.98
CA LYS A 121 -6.12 -1.94 15.00
C LYS A 121 -5.34 -1.92 16.31
N LEU A 122 -5.02 -0.76 16.87
CA LEU A 122 -4.37 -0.65 18.18
C LEU A 122 -5.24 -1.23 19.28
N LYS A 123 -6.53 -0.87 19.32
CA LYS A 123 -7.48 -1.44 20.28
C LYS A 123 -7.56 -2.96 20.15
N LEU A 124 -7.54 -3.47 18.91
CA LEU A 124 -7.60 -4.89 18.63
C LEU A 124 -6.33 -5.62 19.09
N TRP A 125 -5.13 -5.08 18.84
CA TRP A 125 -3.85 -5.82 18.94
C TRP A 125 -3.02 -5.53 20.20
N LEU A 126 -3.21 -4.39 20.87
CA LEU A 126 -2.45 -4.05 22.09
C LEU A 126 -2.56 -5.14 23.18
N PRO A 127 -3.74 -5.71 23.48
CA PRO A 127 -3.86 -6.74 24.51
C PRO A 127 -3.10 -8.05 24.23
N GLN A 128 -3.00 -8.44 22.95
CA GLN A 128 -2.36 -9.68 22.50
C GLN A 128 -0.85 -9.51 22.46
N LEU A 129 -0.38 -8.34 21.97
CA LEU A 129 1.03 -8.02 21.84
C LEU A 129 1.71 -7.73 23.19
N LYS A 130 1.00 -7.18 24.18
CA LYS A 130 1.57 -6.86 25.50
C LYS A 130 2.85 -6.02 25.38
N ALA A 131 3.98 -6.53 25.85
CA ALA A 131 5.28 -5.85 25.79
C ALA A 131 5.85 -5.75 24.37
N ASP A 132 5.33 -6.55 23.43
CA ASP A 132 5.71 -6.52 22.01
C ASP A 132 4.90 -5.50 21.20
N ALA A 133 3.99 -4.76 21.82
CA ALA A 133 3.19 -3.76 21.14
C ALA A 133 3.99 -2.47 20.84
N PRO A 134 3.70 -1.77 19.73
CA PRO A 134 4.31 -0.47 19.46
C PRO A 134 3.82 0.57 20.46
N THR A 135 4.72 1.48 20.86
CA THR A 135 4.40 2.64 21.70
C THR A 135 3.80 3.80 20.90
N LYS A 136 4.02 3.83 19.59
CA LYS A 136 3.43 4.78 18.64
C LYS A 136 3.23 4.11 17.28
N VAL A 137 2.20 4.54 16.56
CA VAL A 137 2.00 4.18 15.15
C VAL A 137 2.56 5.30 14.27
N ILE A 138 3.41 4.93 13.31
CA ILE A 138 3.99 5.85 12.34
C ILE A 138 3.19 5.74 11.03
N ILE A 139 2.67 6.86 10.56
CA ILE A 139 2.00 6.95 9.25
C ILE A 139 3.07 7.28 8.21
N PRO A 140 3.32 6.41 7.21
CA PRO A 140 4.32 6.68 6.18
C PRO A 140 3.95 7.92 5.36
N ASN A 141 4.95 8.62 4.83
CA ASN A 141 4.72 9.69 3.87
C ASN A 141 4.35 9.09 2.51
N ALA A 142 3.43 9.73 1.80
CA ALA A 142 3.00 9.26 0.49
C ALA A 142 4.11 9.47 -0.56
N ILE A 143 4.29 8.48 -1.44
CA ILE A 143 5.16 8.56 -2.62
C ILE A 143 4.52 7.86 -3.81
N ARG A 144 4.78 8.37 -5.02
CA ARG A 144 4.31 7.76 -6.28
C ARG A 144 5.31 6.75 -6.86
N THR A 145 6.61 7.03 -6.74
CA THR A 145 7.70 6.19 -7.27
C THR A 145 8.83 6.10 -6.25
N LEU A 146 9.49 4.95 -6.15
CA LEU A 146 10.67 4.83 -5.28
C LEU A 146 11.88 5.49 -5.95
N PRO A 147 12.81 6.06 -5.17
CA PRO A 147 14.08 6.51 -5.70
C PRO A 147 14.90 5.33 -6.23
N LEU A 148 15.79 5.60 -7.19
CA LEU A 148 16.75 4.60 -7.63
C LEU A 148 17.69 4.22 -6.48
N LEU A 149 17.95 2.92 -6.34
CA LEU A 149 18.96 2.40 -5.43
C LEU A 149 20.26 2.20 -6.21
N GLU A 150 21.18 3.15 -6.08
CA GLU A 150 22.48 3.11 -6.77
C GLU A 150 22.36 2.90 -8.29
N GLY A 151 21.40 3.60 -8.90
CA GLY A 151 21.12 3.51 -10.34
C GLY A 151 20.18 2.39 -10.75
N HIS A 152 19.75 1.52 -9.83
CA HIS A 152 18.79 0.44 -10.10
C HIS A 152 17.37 0.84 -9.71
N SER A 153 16.38 0.46 -10.53
CA SER A 153 14.97 0.73 -10.25
C SER A 153 14.35 -0.30 -9.29
N LEU A 154 13.48 0.22 -8.42
CA LEU A 154 12.48 -0.55 -7.68
C LEU A 154 11.13 0.10 -7.98
N GLU A 155 10.19 -0.66 -8.50
CA GLU A 155 8.95 -0.14 -9.08
C GLU A 155 7.75 -0.56 -8.22
N ILE A 156 6.96 0.41 -7.78
CA ILE A 156 5.68 0.14 -7.11
C ILE A 156 4.65 -0.22 -8.18
N VAL A 157 4.12 -1.44 -8.13
CA VAL A 157 3.13 -1.96 -9.09
C VAL A 157 1.81 -2.25 -8.39
N ARG A 158 0.70 -1.91 -9.06
CA ARG A 158 -0.68 -2.16 -8.60
C ARG A 158 -1.62 -2.31 -9.80
N ALA A 159 -2.66 -3.13 -9.66
CA ALA A 159 -3.76 -3.16 -10.62
C ALA A 159 -4.56 -1.84 -10.56
N LYS A 160 -5.10 -1.40 -11.70
CA LYS A 160 -5.84 -0.14 -11.82
C LYS A 160 -7.03 -0.06 -10.85
N ASP A 161 -7.80 -1.15 -10.76
CA ASP A 161 -9.03 -1.20 -9.95
C ASP A 161 -8.80 -1.74 -8.53
N ASN A 162 -7.53 -1.85 -8.12
CA ASN A 162 -7.10 -2.30 -6.79
C ASN A 162 -5.96 -1.42 -6.23
N PRO A 163 -6.20 -0.11 -6.04
CA PRO A 163 -5.12 0.83 -5.80
C PRO A 163 -4.46 0.73 -4.41
N ILE A 164 -5.08 -0.04 -3.49
CA ILE A 164 -4.53 -0.31 -2.15
C ILE A 164 -3.51 -1.45 -2.17
N ASN A 165 -3.68 -2.47 -3.01
CA ASN A 165 -2.79 -3.63 -2.99
C ASN A 165 -1.62 -3.41 -3.95
N THR A 166 -0.45 -3.15 -3.38
CA THR A 166 0.78 -2.85 -4.11
C THR A 166 1.84 -3.91 -3.85
N PHE A 167 2.76 -4.08 -4.79
CA PHE A 167 3.99 -4.85 -4.61
C PHE A 167 5.17 -4.11 -5.27
N VAL A 168 6.39 -4.55 -4.98
CA VAL A 168 7.61 -3.99 -5.58
C VAL A 168 8.16 -4.96 -6.62
N TRP A 169 8.36 -4.46 -7.84
CA TRP A 169 9.10 -5.13 -8.90
C TRP A 169 10.54 -4.60 -8.95
N ILE A 170 11.52 -5.50 -9.01
CA ILE A 170 12.94 -5.16 -9.05
C ILE A 170 13.52 -5.73 -10.36
N PRO A 171 13.52 -4.95 -11.47
CA PRO A 171 13.84 -5.47 -12.80
C PRO A 171 15.23 -6.12 -12.91
N SER A 172 16.25 -5.52 -12.26
CA SER A 172 17.62 -6.02 -12.32
C SER A 172 17.79 -7.42 -11.72
N LEU A 173 16.90 -7.81 -10.80
CA LEU A 173 16.88 -9.13 -10.17
C LEU A 173 15.77 -10.03 -10.73
N GLN A 174 14.89 -9.47 -11.56
CA GLN A 174 13.61 -10.08 -11.93
C GLN A 174 12.85 -10.59 -10.68
N ALA A 175 12.83 -9.78 -9.63
CA ALA A 175 12.30 -10.16 -8.32
C ALA A 175 11.04 -9.38 -7.95
N ILE A 176 10.08 -10.06 -7.34
CA ILE A 176 8.89 -9.47 -6.71
C ILE A 176 9.05 -9.57 -5.20
N ALA A 177 8.78 -8.47 -4.49
CA ALA A 177 8.81 -8.38 -3.04
C ALA A 177 7.70 -7.46 -2.49
N GLY A 178 7.35 -7.65 -1.22
CA GLY A 178 6.26 -6.92 -0.56
C GLY A 178 4.88 -7.26 -1.12
N GLY A 179 3.86 -6.64 -0.53
CA GLY A 179 2.46 -6.82 -0.89
C GLY A 179 1.88 -8.13 -0.37
N VAL A 180 0.68 -8.06 0.20
CA VAL A 180 0.00 -9.21 0.84
C VAL A 180 -0.41 -10.34 -0.12
N SER A 181 -0.33 -10.11 -1.43
CA SER A 181 -0.97 -10.95 -2.43
C SER A 181 -0.39 -12.36 -2.57
N VAL A 182 0.82 -12.62 -2.08
CA VAL A 182 1.46 -13.93 -2.20
C VAL A 182 1.79 -14.47 -0.80
N SER A 183 1.24 -15.64 -0.48
CA SER A 183 1.59 -16.43 0.69
C SER A 183 1.76 -17.89 0.29
N THR A 184 2.63 -18.62 0.97
CA THR A 184 2.94 -20.02 0.65
C THR A 184 2.96 -20.89 1.90
N ASP A 185 2.73 -22.20 1.73
CA ASP A 185 2.73 -23.20 2.81
C ASP A 185 1.72 -22.90 3.94
N MET A 186 0.63 -22.21 3.61
CA MET A 186 -0.49 -21.88 4.49
C MET A 186 -1.77 -21.59 3.69
N HIS A 187 -2.92 -21.62 4.36
CA HIS A 187 -4.15 -21.09 3.76
C HIS A 187 -4.04 -19.56 3.64
N LEU A 188 -4.53 -19.02 2.52
CA LEU A 188 -4.52 -17.58 2.28
C LEU A 188 -5.44 -16.84 3.26
N TRP A 189 -5.06 -15.62 3.62
CA TRP A 189 -5.86 -14.72 4.44
C TRP A 189 -7.01 -14.12 3.61
N MET A 190 -8.22 -14.65 3.80
CA MET A 190 -9.39 -14.30 2.96
C MET A 190 -10.31 -13.25 3.58
N THR A 191 -10.03 -12.76 4.79
CA THR A 191 -10.97 -11.89 5.53
C THR A 191 -11.13 -10.51 4.90
N ASP A 192 -10.14 -10.02 4.15
CA ASP A 192 -10.20 -8.74 3.46
C ASP A 192 -10.82 -8.84 2.05
N THR A 193 -11.14 -10.06 1.60
CA THR A 193 -11.70 -10.38 0.27
C THR A 193 -13.24 -10.35 0.29
N GLN A 194 -13.84 -9.30 0.85
CA GLN A 194 -15.29 -9.19 1.04
C GLN A 194 -16.02 -8.35 -0.03
N GLN A 195 -15.29 -7.49 -0.75
CA GLN A 195 -15.89 -6.56 -1.72
C GLN A 195 -16.39 -7.30 -2.97
N GLN A 196 -17.30 -6.65 -3.70
CA GLN A 196 -17.72 -7.14 -5.02
C GLN A 196 -16.50 -7.32 -5.93
N ASN A 197 -16.41 -8.49 -6.56
CA ASN A 197 -15.32 -8.90 -7.44
C ASN A 197 -13.93 -8.96 -6.75
N ALA A 198 -13.86 -9.08 -5.43
CA ALA A 198 -12.58 -9.08 -4.71
C ALA A 198 -11.67 -10.26 -5.08
N PHE A 199 -12.24 -11.42 -5.43
CA PHE A 199 -11.49 -12.57 -5.93
C PHE A 199 -10.84 -12.27 -7.28
N GLU A 200 -11.62 -11.72 -8.22
CA GLU A 200 -11.16 -11.34 -9.56
C GLU A 200 -10.05 -10.30 -9.49
N LYS A 201 -10.19 -9.29 -8.62
CA LYS A 201 -9.16 -8.26 -8.42
C LYS A 201 -7.85 -8.83 -7.87
N TRP A 202 -7.92 -9.85 -7.02
CA TRP A 202 -6.70 -10.52 -6.53
C TRP A 202 -6.09 -11.40 -7.63
N ILE A 203 -6.92 -12.15 -8.37
CA ILE A 203 -6.45 -12.94 -9.53
C ILE A 203 -5.77 -12.04 -10.57
N GLU A 204 -6.35 -10.89 -10.89
CA GLU A 204 -5.76 -9.90 -11.80
C GLU A 204 -4.38 -9.42 -11.31
N GLN A 205 -4.25 -9.12 -10.02
CA GLN A 205 -2.96 -8.76 -9.43
C GLN A 205 -1.92 -9.86 -9.63
N ILE A 206 -2.30 -11.13 -9.45
CA ILE A 206 -1.41 -12.28 -9.68
C ILE A 206 -1.06 -12.42 -11.17
N ASP A 207 -2.02 -12.20 -12.07
CA ASP A 207 -1.78 -12.24 -13.51
C ASP A 207 -0.83 -11.11 -13.96
N ILE A 208 -0.91 -9.91 -13.36
CA ILE A 208 0.06 -8.82 -13.54
C ILE A 208 1.46 -9.26 -13.06
N MET A 209 1.56 -9.86 -11.87
CA MET A 209 2.84 -10.38 -11.36
C MET A 209 3.46 -11.41 -12.32
N LYS A 210 2.65 -12.32 -12.88
CA LYS A 210 3.11 -13.34 -13.84
C LYS A 210 3.58 -12.71 -15.15
N ALA A 211 2.92 -11.65 -15.63
CA ALA A 211 3.28 -10.94 -16.86
C ALA A 211 4.65 -10.24 -16.79
N LEU A 212 5.17 -9.99 -15.58
CA LEU A 212 6.54 -9.48 -15.37
C LEU A 212 7.62 -10.54 -15.60
N HIS A 213 7.24 -11.82 -15.76
CA HIS A 213 8.15 -12.96 -15.89
C HIS A 213 9.23 -13.01 -14.78
N PRO A 214 8.83 -13.02 -13.49
CA PRO A 214 9.78 -13.02 -12.38
C PRO A 214 10.60 -14.31 -12.36
N LYS A 215 11.84 -14.21 -11.87
CA LYS A 215 12.67 -15.35 -11.47
C LYS A 215 12.60 -15.62 -9.96
N ILE A 216 12.25 -14.60 -9.19
CA ILE A 216 12.19 -14.62 -7.73
C ILE A 216 10.85 -14.00 -7.33
N VAL A 217 10.08 -14.69 -6.51
CA VAL A 217 8.86 -14.15 -5.87
C VAL A 217 9.00 -14.37 -4.38
N ILE A 218 9.16 -13.31 -3.61
CA ILE A 218 9.27 -13.39 -2.15
C ILE A 218 7.85 -13.35 -1.57
N PRO A 219 7.34 -14.42 -0.94
CA PRO A 219 6.02 -14.41 -0.34
C PRO A 219 5.97 -13.46 0.86
N SER A 220 4.87 -12.72 1.00
CA SER A 220 4.60 -11.87 2.16
C SER A 220 4.49 -12.69 3.44
N HIS A 221 3.97 -13.92 3.34
CA HIS A 221 3.87 -14.87 4.43
C HIS A 221 4.27 -16.27 3.99
N TYR A 222 5.06 -16.95 4.80
CA TYR A 222 5.44 -18.34 4.56
C TYR A 222 5.82 -19.06 5.86
N LYS A 223 5.70 -20.40 5.87
CA LYS A 223 6.31 -21.24 6.91
C LYS A 223 7.70 -21.73 6.51
N LYS A 224 7.85 -22.10 5.24
CA LYS A 224 9.13 -22.44 4.62
C LYS A 224 9.39 -21.50 3.44
N LEU A 225 10.56 -20.86 3.43
CA LEU A 225 10.94 -19.98 2.33
C LEU A 225 11.02 -20.78 1.03
N ASP A 226 10.21 -20.36 0.06
CA ASP A 226 10.29 -20.75 -1.34
C ASP A 226 10.09 -19.48 -2.18
N THR A 227 11.09 -19.17 -3.00
CA THR A 227 11.07 -17.99 -3.88
C THR A 227 10.77 -18.35 -5.33
N ASP A 228 10.42 -19.61 -5.63
CA ASP A 228 10.07 -20.04 -6.98
C ASP A 228 8.78 -19.29 -7.44
N PRO A 229 8.79 -18.72 -8.67
CA PRO A 229 7.62 -18.09 -9.28
C PRO A 229 6.35 -18.95 -9.33
N LYS A 230 6.45 -20.28 -9.18
CA LYS A 230 5.29 -21.20 -9.05
C LYS A 230 4.38 -20.86 -7.87
N SER A 231 4.85 -20.10 -6.89
CA SER A 231 3.99 -19.53 -5.84
C SER A 231 2.82 -18.73 -6.41
N LEU A 232 3.00 -18.04 -7.55
CA LEU A 232 1.93 -17.31 -8.24
C LEU A 232 0.86 -18.26 -8.80
N ASP A 233 1.26 -19.43 -9.31
CA ASP A 233 0.31 -20.44 -9.78
C ASP A 233 -0.48 -21.02 -8.61
N PHE A 234 0.20 -21.35 -7.52
CA PHE A 234 -0.44 -21.83 -6.29
C PHE A 234 -1.50 -20.85 -5.78
N VAL A 235 -1.15 -19.56 -5.63
CA VAL A 235 -2.09 -18.53 -5.15
C VAL A 235 -3.28 -18.41 -6.09
N ARG A 236 -3.04 -18.34 -7.40
CA ARG A 236 -4.12 -18.22 -8.39
C ARG A 236 -5.07 -19.41 -8.35
N GLU A 237 -4.55 -20.64 -8.30
CA GLU A 237 -5.35 -21.85 -8.19
C GLU A 237 -6.13 -21.91 -6.88
N TYR A 238 -5.51 -21.49 -5.77
CA TYR A 238 -6.17 -21.37 -4.47
C TYR A 238 -7.36 -20.41 -4.52
N LEU A 239 -7.19 -19.22 -5.11
CA LEU A 239 -8.25 -18.23 -5.21
C LEU A 239 -9.44 -18.75 -6.02
N VAL A 240 -9.18 -19.43 -7.14
CA VAL A 240 -10.23 -20.05 -7.97
C VAL A 240 -10.94 -21.17 -7.20
N SER A 241 -10.20 -22.04 -6.51
CA SER A 241 -10.78 -23.11 -5.68
C SER A 241 -11.63 -22.53 -4.54
N TYR A 242 -11.12 -21.51 -3.85
CA TYR A 242 -11.82 -20.88 -2.73
C TYR A 242 -13.09 -20.19 -3.19
N GLN A 243 -13.04 -19.44 -4.30
CA GLN A 243 -14.22 -18.80 -4.88
C GLN A 243 -15.31 -19.82 -5.19
N LYS A 244 -14.95 -20.93 -5.87
CA LYS A 244 -15.89 -22.02 -6.16
C LYS A 244 -16.47 -22.62 -4.88
N ALA A 245 -15.61 -22.97 -3.92
CA ALA A 245 -16.04 -23.56 -2.66
C ALA A 245 -16.95 -22.62 -1.84
N ALA A 246 -16.69 -21.30 -1.87
CA ALA A 246 -17.48 -20.30 -1.16
C ALA A 246 -18.92 -20.18 -1.70
N VAL A 247 -19.08 -20.36 -3.02
CA VAL A 247 -20.40 -20.40 -3.69
C VAL A 247 -21.14 -21.71 -3.38
N GLU A 248 -20.44 -22.85 -3.41
CA GLU A 248 -21.04 -24.18 -3.24
C GLU A 248 -21.34 -24.54 -1.78
N SER A 249 -20.62 -23.94 -0.81
CA SER A 249 -20.78 -24.24 0.62
C SER A 249 -21.89 -23.41 1.23
N VAL A 250 -22.74 -24.04 2.05
CA VAL A 250 -23.85 -23.34 2.73
C VAL A 250 -23.36 -22.46 3.89
N ASP A 251 -22.34 -22.89 4.62
CA ASP A 251 -21.79 -22.23 5.79
C ASP A 251 -20.24 -22.33 5.83
N ALA A 252 -19.62 -21.74 6.85
CA ALA A 252 -18.18 -21.72 7.01
C ALA A 252 -17.62 -23.11 7.32
N GLU A 253 -18.35 -23.95 8.04
CA GLU A 253 -17.91 -25.32 8.36
C GLU A 253 -17.76 -26.16 7.08
N ASN A 254 -18.73 -26.06 6.17
CA ASN A 254 -18.66 -26.71 4.87
C ASN A 254 -17.51 -26.16 4.01
N LEU A 255 -17.33 -24.84 3.98
CA LEU A 255 -16.24 -24.20 3.24
C LEU A 255 -14.87 -24.66 3.75
N ILE A 256 -14.66 -24.69 5.07
CA ILE A 256 -13.44 -25.18 5.71
C ILE A 256 -13.18 -26.63 5.32
N LYS A 257 -14.20 -27.50 5.37
CA LYS A 257 -14.05 -28.92 5.00
C LYS A 257 -13.64 -29.09 3.54
N VAL A 258 -14.26 -28.36 2.61
CA VAL A 258 -13.91 -28.41 1.18
C VAL A 258 -12.47 -27.94 0.95
N MET A 259 -12.09 -26.80 1.52
CA MET A 259 -10.74 -26.27 1.34
C MET A 259 -9.67 -27.15 2.00
N ALA A 260 -9.94 -27.72 3.17
CA ALA A 260 -9.03 -28.67 3.81
C ALA A 260 -8.85 -29.95 2.97
N ALA A 261 -9.91 -30.42 2.31
CA ALA A 261 -9.85 -31.58 1.42
C ALA A 261 -9.08 -31.28 0.12
N ASN A 262 -9.25 -30.08 -0.45
CA ASN A 262 -8.53 -29.66 -1.67
C ASN A 262 -7.04 -29.40 -1.41
N TYR A 263 -6.69 -28.97 -0.19
CA TYR A 263 -5.32 -28.63 0.21
C TYR A 263 -4.86 -29.40 1.46
N PRO A 264 -4.77 -30.75 1.41
CA PRO A 264 -4.56 -31.59 2.60
C PRO A 264 -3.17 -31.46 3.23
N LYS A 265 -2.23 -30.80 2.55
CA LYS A 265 -0.89 -30.50 3.07
C LYS A 265 -0.85 -29.22 3.92
N LEU A 266 -1.87 -28.36 3.79
CA LEU A 266 -1.95 -27.12 4.54
C LEU A 266 -2.64 -27.39 5.88
N THR A 267 -2.10 -26.81 6.94
CA THR A 267 -2.73 -26.88 8.27
C THR A 267 -3.98 -26.03 8.28
N VAL A 268 -5.12 -26.59 8.68
CA VAL A 268 -6.31 -25.79 8.99
C VAL A 268 -6.00 -24.89 10.18
N ASP A 269 -5.90 -23.59 9.92
CA ASP A 269 -5.39 -22.58 10.84
C ASP A 269 -6.37 -21.39 10.97
N ALA A 270 -5.94 -20.34 11.66
CA ALA A 270 -6.76 -19.14 11.84
C ALA A 270 -7.12 -18.47 10.50
N ASN A 271 -6.25 -18.53 9.48
CA ASN A 271 -6.49 -17.92 8.17
C ASN A 271 -7.72 -18.55 7.51
N LEU A 272 -7.77 -19.89 7.45
CA LEU A 272 -8.92 -20.59 6.86
C LEU A 272 -10.18 -20.43 7.73
N ASN A 273 -10.05 -20.59 9.05
CA ASN A 273 -11.21 -20.56 9.96
C ASN A 273 -11.89 -19.18 9.98
N ILE A 274 -11.12 -18.10 10.11
CA ILE A 274 -11.65 -16.74 10.17
C ILE A 274 -12.11 -16.31 8.78
N GLY A 275 -11.29 -16.57 7.75
CA GLY A 275 -11.63 -16.27 6.36
C GLY A 275 -12.96 -16.88 5.91
N ALA A 276 -13.21 -18.14 6.26
CA ALA A 276 -14.46 -18.81 5.93
C ALA A 276 -15.66 -18.16 6.62
N LYS A 277 -15.57 -17.87 7.93
CA LYS A 277 -16.65 -17.22 8.69
C LYS A 277 -16.99 -15.84 8.13
N VAL A 278 -15.97 -15.06 7.79
CA VAL A 278 -16.16 -13.72 7.22
C VAL A 278 -16.82 -13.81 5.84
N VAL A 279 -16.30 -14.64 4.94
CA VAL A 279 -16.85 -14.81 3.58
C VAL A 279 -18.28 -15.36 3.60
N LYS A 280 -18.63 -16.16 4.61
CA LYS A 280 -19.99 -16.69 4.80
C LYS A 280 -20.91 -15.77 5.62
N GLY A 281 -20.44 -14.61 6.06
CA GLY A 281 -21.22 -13.64 6.83
C GLY A 281 -21.51 -14.05 8.28
N GLU A 282 -20.81 -15.06 8.80
CA GLU A 282 -20.92 -15.55 10.18
C GLU A 282 -20.06 -14.74 11.16
N LEU A 283 -19.09 -13.97 10.65
CA LEU A 283 -18.25 -13.06 11.42
C LEU A 283 -18.15 -11.72 10.70
N GLU A 284 -18.54 -10.64 11.38
CA GLU A 284 -18.32 -9.30 10.86
C GLU A 284 -16.83 -8.93 10.92
N TRP A 285 -16.30 -8.43 9.80
CA TRP A 285 -14.91 -7.99 9.71
C TRP A 285 -14.84 -6.65 8.99
N LYS A 286 -14.43 -5.61 9.71
CA LYS A 286 -14.35 -4.25 9.17
C LYS A 286 -13.09 -4.08 8.31
N THR A 287 -13.29 -3.76 7.04
CA THR A 287 -12.21 -3.36 6.13
C THR A 287 -12.25 -1.85 5.91
N THR A 288 -11.10 -1.25 5.58
CA THR A 288 -11.03 0.14 5.10
C THR A 288 -11.06 0.15 3.57
N ALA A 289 -12.04 0.83 2.97
CA ALA A 289 -12.09 0.98 1.52
C ALA A 289 -11.00 1.93 1.01
N ALA A 290 -10.66 1.84 -0.29
CA ALA A 290 -9.84 2.86 -0.93
C ALA A 290 -10.65 4.16 -0.98
N PHE A 291 -10.02 5.30 -0.72
CA PHE A 291 -10.69 6.57 -0.98
C PHE A 291 -10.51 6.90 -2.46
N PRO A 292 -11.56 6.87 -3.32
CA PRO A 292 -11.38 6.92 -4.76
C PRO A 292 -10.73 8.21 -5.29
N ALA A 293 -10.80 9.30 -4.54
CA ALA A 293 -10.22 10.57 -4.97
C ALA A 293 -8.69 10.62 -4.80
N ILE A 294 -8.08 9.86 -3.88
CA ILE A 294 -6.63 9.92 -3.62
C ILE A 294 -5.85 9.54 -4.87
N ASP A 295 -4.80 10.31 -5.19
CA ASP A 295 -3.98 10.21 -6.41
C ASP A 295 -4.73 10.63 -7.70
N HIS A 296 -5.95 11.19 -7.60
CA HIS A 296 -6.80 11.52 -8.74
C HIS A 296 -7.25 12.99 -8.74
N HIS A 297 -7.65 13.43 -9.92
CA HIS A 297 -8.38 14.67 -10.18
C HIS A 297 -9.86 14.34 -10.15
N ILE A 298 -10.65 15.12 -9.42
CA ILE A 298 -12.10 14.95 -9.35
C ILE A 298 -12.80 16.21 -9.80
N ARG A 299 -13.99 16.03 -10.38
CA ARG A 299 -14.92 17.12 -10.65
C ARG A 299 -16.11 17.01 -9.71
N VAL A 300 -16.40 18.09 -9.00
CA VAL A 300 -17.60 18.27 -8.19
C VAL A 300 -18.51 19.29 -8.86
N ASP A 301 -19.68 18.87 -9.35
CA ASP A 301 -20.59 19.70 -10.16
C ASP A 301 -21.97 19.83 -9.49
N TYR A 302 -22.35 21.04 -9.10
CA TYR A 302 -23.65 21.37 -8.50
C TYR A 302 -24.67 21.90 -9.53
N GLY A 303 -24.35 21.85 -10.83
CA GLY A 303 -25.18 22.36 -11.91
C GLY A 303 -25.12 23.88 -12.08
N ASN A 304 -25.74 24.38 -13.15
CA ASN A 304 -25.79 25.81 -13.49
C ASN A 304 -24.41 26.50 -13.54
N GLY A 305 -23.37 25.77 -13.99
CA GLY A 305 -22.00 26.27 -14.07
C GLY A 305 -21.25 26.31 -12.73
N LYS A 306 -21.83 25.81 -11.64
CA LYS A 306 -21.19 25.76 -10.31
C LYS A 306 -20.43 24.46 -10.13
N ALA A 307 -19.13 24.46 -10.45
CA ALA A 307 -18.27 23.29 -10.30
C ALA A 307 -16.90 23.62 -9.69
N TYR A 308 -16.30 22.63 -9.04
CA TYR A 308 -14.90 22.64 -8.62
C TYR A 308 -14.17 21.49 -9.31
N GLU A 309 -12.91 21.71 -9.67
CA GLU A 309 -11.98 20.64 -10.02
C GLU A 309 -10.90 20.58 -8.95
N ILE A 310 -10.72 19.40 -8.35
CA ILE A 310 -9.90 19.20 -7.16
C ILE A 310 -8.93 18.06 -7.43
N GLU A 311 -7.64 18.29 -7.22
CA GLU A 311 -6.65 17.23 -7.17
C GLU A 311 -6.39 16.85 -5.72
N PHE A 312 -6.54 15.57 -5.40
CA PHE A 312 -6.08 15.02 -4.13
C PHE A 312 -4.65 14.52 -4.32
N VAL A 313 -3.70 15.37 -3.94
CA VAL A 313 -2.27 15.18 -4.20
C VAL A 313 -1.73 13.94 -3.48
N ASP A 314 -2.17 13.74 -2.23
CA ASP A 314 -1.86 12.58 -1.40
C ASP A 314 -2.95 12.33 -0.33
N ASN A 315 -2.64 11.56 0.73
CA ASN A 315 -3.57 11.25 1.81
C ASN A 315 -3.84 12.41 2.80
N ARG A 316 -3.19 13.58 2.62
CA ARG A 316 -3.28 14.73 3.54
C ARG A 316 -3.63 16.03 2.82
N GLN A 317 -3.22 16.19 1.58
CA GLN A 317 -3.29 17.45 0.85
C GLN A 317 -4.12 17.33 -0.43
N LEU A 318 -4.94 18.36 -0.66
CA LEU A 318 -5.64 18.60 -1.91
C LEU A 318 -5.30 19.98 -2.46
N ARG A 319 -5.61 20.24 -3.73
CA ARG A 319 -5.58 21.58 -4.31
C ARG A 319 -6.69 21.76 -5.32
N PHE A 320 -7.19 22.99 -5.43
CA PHE A 320 -8.17 23.35 -6.46
C PHE A 320 -7.45 23.64 -7.77
N LEU A 321 -7.89 22.99 -8.84
CA LEU A 321 -7.45 23.27 -10.22
C LEU A 321 -8.40 24.28 -10.89
N TYR A 322 -9.67 24.23 -10.51
CA TYR A 322 -10.71 25.15 -10.97
C TYR A 322 -11.73 25.42 -9.85
N SER A 323 -12.24 26.65 -9.81
CA SER A 323 -13.33 27.06 -8.93
C SER A 323 -14.32 27.99 -9.65
N TYR A 324 -15.62 27.74 -9.51
CA TYR A 324 -16.67 28.59 -10.08
C TYR A 324 -16.87 29.93 -9.33
N ASP A 325 -16.48 30.00 -8.06
CA ASP A 325 -16.65 31.19 -7.22
C ASP A 325 -15.42 32.12 -7.23
N ASN A 326 -14.46 31.84 -8.12
CA ASN A 326 -13.17 32.52 -8.22
C ASN A 326 -12.34 32.46 -6.92
N ASP A 327 -12.39 31.33 -6.18
CA ASP A 327 -11.44 31.05 -5.08
C ASP A 327 -10.01 31.34 -5.54
N THR A 328 -9.31 32.21 -4.80
CA THR A 328 -7.96 32.65 -5.15
C THR A 328 -6.88 31.60 -4.87
N ARG A 329 -7.23 30.49 -4.22
CA ARG A 329 -6.31 29.42 -3.79
C ARG A 329 -6.07 28.35 -4.84
N LEU A 330 -6.27 28.66 -6.12
CA LEU A 330 -5.97 27.73 -7.20
C LEU A 330 -4.50 27.29 -7.08
N ASN A 331 -4.27 25.99 -7.10
CA ASN A 331 -3.00 25.32 -6.93
C ASN A 331 -2.33 25.40 -5.54
N GLU A 332 -2.95 26.04 -4.55
CA GLU A 332 -2.46 25.98 -3.17
C GLU A 332 -2.73 24.61 -2.54
N LEU A 333 -1.77 24.08 -1.77
CA LEU A 333 -1.92 22.83 -1.03
C LEU A 333 -2.71 23.09 0.26
N ILE A 334 -3.85 22.40 0.38
CA ILE A 334 -4.79 22.52 1.48
C ILE A 334 -4.84 21.18 2.21
N GLU A 335 -4.66 21.21 3.53
CA GLU A 335 -4.87 20.04 4.37
C GLU A 335 -6.35 19.64 4.42
N TYR A 336 -6.61 18.36 4.23
CA TYR A 336 -7.94 17.78 4.36
C TYR A 336 -7.95 16.61 5.35
N ALA A 337 -9.14 16.30 5.86
CA ALA A 337 -9.43 15.09 6.59
C ALA A 337 -10.50 14.30 5.82
N VAL A 338 -10.41 12.98 5.87
CA VAL A 338 -11.36 12.07 5.24
C VAL A 338 -11.71 10.93 6.17
N LYS A 339 -12.99 10.56 6.20
CA LYS A 339 -13.49 9.42 6.94
C LYS A 339 -14.55 8.68 6.14
N GLU A 340 -14.38 7.37 5.98
CA GLU A 340 -15.45 6.51 5.48
C GLU A 340 -16.57 6.43 6.53
N VAL A 341 -17.77 6.84 6.17
CA VAL A 341 -18.95 6.88 7.06
C VAL A 341 -19.96 5.77 6.76
N SER A 342 -19.87 5.20 5.56
CA SER A 342 -20.62 4.03 5.08
C SER A 342 -19.82 3.44 3.91
N PRO A 343 -19.97 2.16 3.51
CA PRO A 343 -19.19 1.58 2.41
C PRO A 343 -19.20 2.46 1.15
N ASN A 344 -18.01 2.89 0.71
CA ASN A 344 -17.80 3.81 -0.42
C ASN A 344 -18.48 5.19 -0.29
N VAL A 345 -18.78 5.63 0.94
CA VAL A 345 -19.28 6.97 1.25
C VAL A 345 -18.32 7.67 2.21
N PHE A 346 -17.76 8.79 1.77
CA PHE A 346 -16.70 9.48 2.49
C PHE A 346 -17.14 10.88 2.91
N MET A 347 -16.92 11.20 4.17
CA MET A 347 -16.95 12.57 4.67
C MET A 347 -15.56 13.16 4.47
N VAL A 348 -15.45 14.18 3.63
CA VAL A 348 -14.21 14.91 3.33
C VAL A 348 -14.35 16.32 3.85
N SER A 349 -13.34 16.83 4.55
CA SER A 349 -13.40 18.19 5.11
C SER A 349 -12.05 18.91 5.04
N TRP A 350 -12.08 20.21 4.81
CA TRP A 350 -10.90 21.09 4.84
C TRP A 350 -11.26 22.47 5.40
N LYS A 351 -10.26 23.23 5.84
CA LYS A 351 -10.48 24.56 6.40
C LYS A 351 -10.73 25.59 5.29
N ASN A 352 -11.71 26.47 5.54
CA ASN A 352 -11.90 27.66 4.72
C ASN A 352 -11.13 28.87 5.28
N ASN A 353 -10.60 29.73 4.42
CA ASN A 353 -9.79 30.88 4.81
C ASN A 353 -10.61 32.06 5.36
N ASN A 354 -11.92 32.14 5.09
CA ASN A 354 -12.73 33.32 5.44
C ASN A 354 -13.41 33.28 6.81
N THR A 355 -13.33 32.17 7.55
CA THR A 355 -13.83 32.13 8.93
C THR A 355 -12.94 31.26 9.80
N ALA A 356 -12.61 31.73 11.00
CA ALA A 356 -11.87 30.97 12.00
C ALA A 356 -12.64 29.74 12.54
N LYS A 357 -13.79 29.36 11.94
CA LYS A 357 -14.76 28.43 12.56
C LYS A 357 -15.44 27.43 11.63
N VAL A 358 -15.40 27.56 10.30
CA VAL A 358 -16.14 26.62 9.42
C VAL A 358 -15.17 25.81 8.57
N SER A 359 -15.17 24.49 8.78
CA SER A 359 -14.62 23.55 7.80
C SER A 359 -15.65 23.35 6.69
N PHE A 360 -15.21 23.42 5.44
CA PHE A 360 -16.02 22.93 4.33
C PHE A 360 -16.07 21.40 4.43
N VAL A 361 -17.24 20.82 4.24
CA VAL A 361 -17.52 19.38 4.41
C VAL A 361 -18.29 18.89 3.21
N GLN A 362 -17.83 17.79 2.61
CA GLN A 362 -18.51 17.03 1.58
C GLN A 362 -18.83 15.63 2.09
N ILE A 363 -20.03 15.14 1.80
CA ILE A 363 -20.38 13.73 1.84
C ILE A 363 -20.38 13.23 0.40
N GLN A 364 -19.34 12.50 0.02
CA GLN A 364 -19.16 11.95 -1.33
C GLN A 364 -19.61 10.49 -1.34
N ASN A 365 -20.72 10.20 -2.03
CA ASN A 365 -21.20 8.84 -2.26
C ASN A 365 -20.70 8.33 -3.62
N TRP A 366 -19.64 7.53 -3.59
CA TRP A 366 -19.01 7.00 -4.79
C TRP A 366 -19.77 5.82 -5.41
N ASN A 367 -20.76 5.26 -4.70
CA ASN A 367 -21.66 4.26 -5.28
C ASN A 367 -22.64 4.88 -6.29
N SER A 368 -23.05 6.13 -6.06
CA SER A 368 -24.04 6.83 -6.91
C SER A 368 -23.49 8.06 -7.63
N GLY A 369 -22.24 8.45 -7.38
CA GLY A 369 -21.65 9.69 -7.88
C GLY A 369 -22.32 10.96 -7.34
N VAL A 370 -22.98 10.89 -6.16
CA VAL A 370 -23.68 12.03 -5.55
C VAL A 370 -22.82 12.63 -4.45
N VAL A 371 -22.79 13.97 -4.38
CA VAL A 371 -22.11 14.70 -3.30
C VAL A 371 -23.06 15.67 -2.62
N PHE A 372 -22.96 15.77 -1.30
CA PHE A 372 -23.64 16.79 -0.50
C PHE A 372 -22.61 17.66 0.18
N SER A 373 -22.76 18.98 0.10
CA SER A 373 -21.80 19.93 0.68
C SER A 373 -22.50 20.98 1.52
N ASN A 374 -21.85 21.44 2.58
CA ASN A 374 -22.31 22.65 3.26
C ASN A 374 -22.05 23.89 2.39
N ASN A 375 -22.99 24.84 2.41
CA ASN A 375 -22.83 26.11 1.73
C ASN A 375 -21.90 27.04 2.53
N ASP A 376 -20.93 27.65 1.87
CA ASP A 376 -19.97 28.59 2.45
C ASP A 376 -20.45 30.05 2.42
N SER A 377 -21.63 30.33 1.83
CA SER A 377 -22.18 31.68 1.80
C SER A 377 -22.52 32.18 3.21
N SER A 378 -22.12 33.41 3.54
CA SER A 378 -22.40 34.14 4.79
C SER A 378 -23.89 34.31 5.14
N ASP A 379 -24.80 33.88 4.28
CA ASP A 379 -26.22 33.78 4.61
C ASP A 379 -26.43 32.57 5.51
N ASN A 380 -26.94 32.83 6.72
CA ASN A 380 -27.26 31.90 7.82
C ASN A 380 -28.26 30.76 7.48
N ALA A 381 -28.20 30.17 6.29
CA ALA A 381 -29.00 29.03 5.91
C ALA A 381 -28.09 27.80 5.77
N ASN A 382 -28.19 26.90 6.75
CA ASN A 382 -27.73 25.51 6.72
C ASN A 382 -28.35 24.74 5.54
N ARG A 383 -28.03 25.12 4.30
CA ARG A 383 -28.48 24.45 3.09
C ARG A 383 -27.39 23.50 2.64
N LEU A 384 -27.70 22.21 2.72
CA LEU A 384 -26.95 21.18 2.01
C LEU A 384 -27.18 21.37 0.51
N ILE A 385 -26.12 21.52 -0.24
CA ILE A 385 -26.16 21.59 -1.70
C ILE A 385 -25.85 20.19 -2.22
N GLN A 386 -26.74 19.66 -3.05
CA GLN A 386 -26.51 18.39 -3.74
C GLN A 386 -25.87 18.65 -5.10
N GLY A 387 -24.91 17.82 -5.47
CA GLY A 387 -24.28 17.79 -6.78
C GLY A 387 -23.85 16.39 -7.17
N THR A 388 -22.93 16.33 -8.14
CA THR A 388 -22.29 15.10 -8.60
C THR A 388 -20.79 15.14 -8.33
N VAL A 389 -20.19 13.96 -8.12
CA VAL A 389 -18.75 13.77 -7.97
C VAL A 389 -18.29 12.64 -8.89
N ALA A 390 -17.21 12.88 -9.63
CA ALA A 390 -16.61 11.90 -10.53
C ALA A 390 -15.10 12.11 -10.64
N LEU A 391 -14.37 11.05 -11.00
CA LEU A 391 -12.98 11.15 -11.44
C LEU A 391 -12.91 11.95 -12.75
N ASN A 392 -11.81 12.68 -12.96
CA ASN A 392 -11.59 13.61 -14.06
C ASN A 392 -10.10 13.63 -14.48
N ASP A 393 -9.48 12.44 -14.54
CA ASP A 393 -8.07 12.24 -14.94
C ASP A 393 -7.85 12.12 -16.45
#